data_AF-A0A497GL26-F1
#
_entry.id   AF-A0A497GL26-F1
#
_cell.length_a   1.000
_cell.length_b   1.000
_cell.length_c   1.000
_cell.angle_alpha   90.00
_cell.angle_beta   90.00
_cell.angle_gamma   90.00
#
_symmetry.space_group_name_H-M   'P 1'
#
loop_
_entity.id
_entity.type
_entity.pdbx_description
1 polymer ?
#
loop_
_entity_poly.entity_id
_entity_poly.type
_entity_poly.pdbx_seq_one_letter_code
_entity_poly.pdbx_strand_id
1 'polypeptide(L)'
;MVMRSSFEFKVNVILSILRAASEEGEDISLNELLSSMPDDVNKFCKVIFKDLLSLPPRVFLARLMYSKTWVRPFEVAAKKFLKEVLSK
;
A
#
# COMPACT_ATOMS: atom_id res chain seq x y z
N MET A 1 0.92 -6.01 24.69
CA MET A 1 0.69 -6.08 23.23
C MET A 1 1.43 -4.91 22.60
N VAL A 2 2.60 -5.15 22.02
CA VAL A 2 3.50 -4.08 21.55
C VAL A 2 2.78 -3.32 20.45
N MET A 3 2.43 -2.07 20.73
CA MET A 3 1.92 -1.11 19.76
C MET A 3 3.05 -0.86 18.75
N ARG A 4 3.20 -1.75 17.76
CA ARG A 4 4.03 -1.50 16.57
C ARG A 4 3.69 -0.08 16.12
N SER A 5 4.68 0.79 16.03
CA SER A 5 4.44 2.21 15.81
C SER A 5 3.48 2.38 14.63
N SER A 6 2.51 3.28 14.73
CA SER A 6 1.54 3.53 13.65
C SER A 6 2.24 3.80 12.31
N PHE A 7 3.49 4.25 12.35
CA PHE A 7 4.38 4.40 11.20
C PHE A 7 4.78 3.07 10.54
N GLU A 8 5.37 2.12 11.29
CA GLU A 8 5.81 0.83 10.75
C GLU A 8 4.64 0.04 10.16
N PHE A 9 3.48 0.09 10.82
CA PHE A 9 2.28 -0.53 10.29
C PHE A 9 1.89 0.06 8.93
N LYS A 10 1.87 1.39 8.79
CA LYS A 10 1.61 2.06 7.50
C LYS A 10 2.63 1.70 6.43
N VAL A 11 3.91 1.63 6.78
CA VAL A 11 4.98 1.19 5.86
C VAL A 11 4.68 -0.21 5.35
N ASN A 12 4.33 -1.14 6.25
CA ASN A 12 4.05 -2.52 5.88
C ASN A 12 2.80 -2.64 5.01
N VAL A 13 1.74 -1.87 5.30
CA VAL A 13 0.52 -1.83 4.45
C VAL A 13 0.88 -1.39 3.03
N ILE A 14 1.62 -0.29 2.86
CA ILE A 14 2.01 0.19 1.54
C ILE A 14 2.93 -0.81 0.84
N LEU A 15 3.87 -1.41 1.56
CA LEU A 15 4.77 -2.43 1.01
C LEU A 15 4.00 -3.65 0.50
N SER A 16 2.98 -4.11 1.24
CA SER A 16 2.09 -5.18 0.77
C SER A 16 1.35 -4.76 -0.51
N ILE A 17 0.89 -3.51 -0.61
CA ILE A 17 0.21 -3.01 -1.82
C ILE A 17 1.16 -2.97 -3.01
N LEU A 18 2.40 -2.49 -2.83
CA LEU A 18 3.41 -2.49 -3.89
C LEU A 18 3.72 -3.91 -4.39
N ARG A 19 3.87 -4.87 -3.48
CA ARG A 19 4.14 -6.27 -3.83
C ARG A 19 2.96 -6.88 -4.60
N ALA A 20 1.75 -6.76 -4.07
CA ALA A 20 0.56 -7.29 -4.74
C ALA A 20 0.37 -6.64 -6.12
N ALA A 21 0.54 -5.32 -6.25
CA ALA A 21 0.40 -4.64 -7.53
C ALA A 21 1.47 -5.08 -8.55
N SER A 22 2.66 -5.46 -8.08
CA SER A 22 3.72 -6.03 -8.93
C SER A 22 3.41 -7.44 -9.42
N GLU A 23 2.55 -8.19 -8.72
CA GLU A 23 2.17 -9.56 -9.06
C GLU A 23 0.89 -9.60 -9.90
N GLU A 24 -0.14 -8.85 -9.49
CA GLU A 24 -1.47 -8.83 -10.10
C GLU A 24 -1.60 -7.77 -11.22
N GLY A 25 -0.63 -6.86 -11.34
CA GLY A 25 -0.65 -5.74 -12.27
C GLY A 25 -1.31 -4.48 -11.71
N GLU A 26 -1.03 -3.35 -12.37
CA GLU A 26 -1.47 -2.03 -11.91
C GLU A 26 -2.75 -1.52 -12.59
N ASP A 27 -3.35 -2.30 -13.49
CA ASP A 27 -4.54 -1.94 -14.29
C ASP A 27 -5.88 -2.38 -13.69
N ILE A 28 -5.86 -3.05 -12.53
CA ILE A 28 -7.05 -3.36 -11.73
C ILE A 28 -7.35 -2.24 -10.74
N SER A 29 -8.53 -2.21 -10.13
CA SER A 29 -8.81 -1.27 -9.04
C SER A 29 -8.11 -1.67 -7.74
N LEU A 30 -7.86 -0.69 -6.86
CA LEU A 30 -7.34 -0.96 -5.51
C LEU A 30 -8.26 -1.91 -4.73
N ASN A 31 -9.59 -1.83 -4.90
CA ASN A 31 -10.53 -2.74 -4.24
C ASN A 31 -10.34 -4.20 -4.68
N GLU A 32 -10.13 -4.44 -5.97
CA GLU A 32 -9.82 -5.77 -6.50
C GLU A 32 -8.50 -6.27 -5.93
N LEU A 33 -7.45 -5.44 -5.97
CA LEU A 33 -6.15 -5.78 -5.41
C LEU A 33 -6.21 -6.13 -3.92
N LEU A 34 -6.95 -5.36 -3.12
CA LEU A 34 -7.09 -5.59 -1.67
C LEU A 34 -7.83 -6.89 -1.35
N SER A 35 -8.59 -7.45 -2.29
CA SER A 35 -9.40 -8.64 -2.06
C SER A 35 -8.57 -9.92 -2.00
N SER A 36 -7.33 -9.90 -2.51
CA SER A 36 -6.35 -10.98 -2.34
C SER A 36 -5.44 -10.82 -1.11
N MET A 37 -5.59 -9.74 -0.35
CA MET A 37 -4.75 -9.43 0.82
C MET A 37 -5.29 -10.01 2.13
N PRO A 38 -4.43 -10.16 3.17
CA PRO A 38 -4.88 -10.48 4.51
C PRO A 38 -6.04 -9.60 5.00
N ASP A 39 -7.01 -10.21 5.68
CA ASP A 39 -8.27 -9.58 6.11
C ASP A 39 -8.08 -8.30 6.92
N ASP A 40 -7.06 -8.25 7.77
CA ASP A 40 -6.74 -7.09 8.60
C ASP A 40 -6.25 -5.90 7.76
N VAL A 41 -5.37 -6.16 6.79
CA VAL A 41 -4.89 -5.15 5.82
C VAL A 41 -6.02 -4.69 4.92
N ASN A 42 -6.83 -5.62 4.40
CA ASN A 42 -7.97 -5.33 3.53
C ASN A 42 -8.99 -4.42 4.25
N LYS A 43 -9.46 -4.81 5.43
CA LYS A 43 -10.40 -4.02 6.24
C LYS A 43 -9.84 -2.63 6.58
N PHE A 44 -8.58 -2.57 7.02
CA PHE A 44 -7.92 -1.32 7.32
C PHE A 44 -7.89 -0.39 6.10
N CYS A 45 -7.46 -0.90 4.94
CA CYS A 45 -7.37 -0.11 3.72
C CYS A 45 -8.74 0.36 3.24
N LYS A 46 -9.78 -0.48 3.32
CA LYS A 46 -11.15 -0.10 2.94
C LYS A 46 -11.73 1.01 3.81
N VAL A 47 -11.38 1.05 5.09
CA VAL A 47 -11.81 2.14 5.99
C VAL A 47 -11.05 3.43 5.69
N ILE A 48 -9.73 3.35 5.58
CA ILE A 48 -8.85 4.52 5.50
C ILE A 48 -8.84 5.13 4.10
N PHE A 49 -8.92 4.32 3.05
CA PHE A 49 -8.79 4.73 1.65
C PHE A 49 -10.10 4.58 0.88
N LYS A 50 -11.25 4.62 1.57
CA LYS A 50 -12.59 4.41 0.98
C LYS A 50 -12.82 5.17 -0.34
N ASP A 51 -12.34 6.42 -0.41
CA ASP A 51 -12.56 7.31 -1.56
C ASP A 51 -11.57 7.07 -2.71
N LEU A 52 -10.60 6.17 -2.52
CA LEU A 52 -9.55 5.83 -3.49
C LEU A 52 -9.66 4.38 -3.98
N LEU A 53 -10.65 3.62 -3.50
CA LEU A 53 -10.77 2.18 -3.78
C LEU A 53 -11.01 1.84 -5.25
N SER A 54 -11.63 2.75 -6.01
CA SER A 54 -11.85 2.58 -7.45
C SER A 54 -10.64 2.96 -8.30
N LEU A 55 -9.61 3.57 -7.72
CA LEU A 55 -8.42 3.99 -8.45
C LEU A 55 -7.50 2.80 -8.70
N PRO A 56 -6.79 2.76 -9.84
CA PRO A 56 -5.73 1.80 -10.04
C PRO A 56 -4.58 1.99 -9.04
N PRO A 57 -3.85 0.93 -8.63
CA PRO A 57 -2.75 1.00 -7.66
C PRO A 57 -1.76 2.12 -7.94
N ARG A 58 -1.34 2.30 -9.20
CA ARG A 58 -0.42 3.39 -9.60
C ARG A 58 -0.94 4.79 -9.26
N VAL A 59 -2.23 5.03 -9.48
CA VAL A 59 -2.86 6.32 -9.21
C VAL A 59 -3.05 6.50 -7.71
N PHE A 60 -3.48 5.46 -7.00
CA PHE A 60 -3.54 5.46 -5.54
C PHE A 60 -2.20 5.81 -4.90
N LEU A 61 -1.11 5.16 -5.32
CA LEU A 61 0.25 5.40 -4.81
C LEU A 61 0.70 6.84 -5.10
N ALA A 62 0.43 7.35 -6.31
CA ALA A 62 0.69 8.74 -6.65
C ALA A 62 -0.11 9.72 -5.75
N ARG A 63 -1.35 9.38 -5.37
CA ARG A 63 -2.14 10.19 -4.43
C ARG A 63 -1.54 10.20 -3.02
N LEU A 64 -0.91 9.11 -2.57
CA LEU A 64 -0.26 9.06 -1.25
C LEU A 64 0.89 10.07 -1.12
N MET A 65 1.59 10.40 -2.22
CA MET A 65 2.65 11.41 -2.22
C MET A 65 2.17 12.80 -1.81
N TYR A 66 0.90 13.11 -2.02
CA TYR A 66 0.30 14.39 -1.62
C TYR A 66 -0.27 14.38 -0.20
N SER A 67 -0.22 13.24 0.49
CA SER A 67 -0.73 13.12 1.84
C SER A 67 0.37 13.30 2.87
N LYS A 68 0.25 14.34 3.72
CA LYS A 68 1.16 14.58 4.85
C LYS A 68 1.30 13.36 5.79
N THR A 69 0.25 12.56 5.89
CA THR A 69 0.18 11.38 6.77
C THR A 69 0.83 10.13 6.17
N TRP A 70 0.88 10.04 4.84
CA TRP A 70 1.24 8.81 4.12
C TRP A 70 2.50 8.93 3.27
N VAL A 71 2.95 10.14 2.94
CA VAL A 71 4.14 10.38 2.11
C VAL A 71 5.38 9.72 2.70
N ARG A 72 5.65 9.91 4.00
CA ARG A 72 6.85 9.35 4.62
C ARG A 72 6.82 7.81 4.75
N PRO A 73 5.71 7.19 5.20
CA PRO A 73 5.57 5.74 5.11
C PRO A 73 5.73 5.20 3.68
N PHE A 74 5.17 5.89 2.69
CA PHE A 74 5.26 5.51 1.28
C PHE A 74 6.71 5.51 0.80
N GLU A 75 7.48 6.58 1.04
CA GLU A 75 8.88 6.67 0.65
C GLU A 75 9.72 5.50 1.22
N VAL A 76 9.48 5.13 2.48
CA VAL A 76 10.20 4.02 3.12
C VAL A 76 9.79 2.68 2.49
N ALA A 77 8.50 2.47 2.27
CA ALA A 77 8.00 1.25 1.62
C ALA A 77 8.53 1.11 0.18
N ALA A 78 8.49 2.19 -0.60
CA ALA A 78 8.99 2.23 -1.97
C ALA A 78 10.49 1.91 -2.04
N LYS A 79 11.31 2.46 -1.14
CA LYS A 79 12.74 2.12 -1.06
C LYS A 79 13.00 0.65 -0.74
N LYS A 80 12.21 0.07 0.19
CA LYS A 80 12.31 -1.36 0.52
C LYS A 80 11.92 -2.21 -0.69
N PHE A 81 10.79 -1.90 -1.32
CA PHE A 81 10.30 -2.59 -2.50
C PHE A 81 11.31 -2.51 -3.66
N LEU A 82 11.86 -1.32 -3.94
CA LEU A 82 12.88 -1.15 -4.98
C LEU A 82 14.10 -2.04 -4.72
N LYS A 83 14.57 -2.13 -3.48
CA LYS A 83 15.66 -3.03 -3.12
C LYS A 83 15.31 -4.50 -3.38
N GLU A 84 14.08 -4.92 -3.05
CA GLU A 84 13.59 -6.27 -3.31
C GLU A 84 13.57 -6.58 -4.81
N VAL A 85 13.08 -5.66 -5.64
CA VAL A 85 13.02 -5.83 -7.10
C VAL A 85 14.41 -5.89 -7.71
N LEU A 86 15.34 -5.01 -7.30
CA LEU A 86 16.70 -4.95 -7.85
C LEU A 86 17.61 -6.09 -7.38
N SER A 87 17.20 -6.84 -6.35
CA SER A 87 17.98 -7.96 -5.80
C SER A 87 17.46 -9.33 -6.28
N LYS A 88 16.41 -9.34 -7.11
CA LYS A 88 15.91 -10.52 -7.81
C LYS A 88 16.64 -10.67 -9.15
#